data_AF-A0A932CQ88-F1
#
_entry.id   AF-A0A932CQ88-F1
#
_cell.length_a   1.000
_cell.length_b   1.000
_cell.length_c   1.000
_cell.angle_alpha   90.00
_cell.angle_beta   90.00
_cell.angle_gamma   90.00
#
_symmetry.space_group_name_H-M   'P 1'
#
loop_
_entity.id
_entity.type
_entity.pdbx_description
1 polymer ?
#
loop_
_entity_poly.entity_id
_entity_poly.type
_entity_poly.pdbx_seq_one_letter_code
_entity_poly.pdbx_strand_id
1 'polypeptide(L)'
;GIHLDTVHQETYNQLHRDPKGLQQKIRGFKNLLEAGFAPSRIFGCICLTRPAVERIEETLDWFVEEMGVRFIDMPTFRPLGYGKDQARLKAWEPSAEEVQRACEYRAKKLGPSLLRFGPMECSKFFCQSYFLITSEGNVLCCGNIPDLVFGNVFQEGFREIFERNRDRLLFSFEIKGKCGSCENNDVCFGCRANAFYYAGDIQASDPKCWMNEGTTGGPLR
;
A
#
# COMPACT_ATOMS: atom_id res chain seq x y z
N GLY A 1 13.78 0.10 3.44
CA GLY A 1 13.23 0.81 2.29
C GLY A 1 13.28 2.31 2.53
N ILE A 2 13.33 3.10 1.48
CA ILE A 2 13.29 4.56 1.53
C ILE A 2 11.92 5.00 1.02
N HIS A 3 11.19 5.71 1.87
CA HIS A 3 9.90 6.28 1.52
C HIS A 3 10.07 7.70 0.97
N LEU A 4 9.75 7.89 -0.30
CA LEU A 4 9.88 9.15 -1.02
C LEU A 4 8.69 9.29 -1.97
N ASP A 5 7.70 10.08 -1.55
CA ASP A 5 6.45 10.26 -2.31
C ASP A 5 6.64 11.04 -3.62
N THR A 6 7.67 11.88 -3.69
CA THR A 6 7.95 12.74 -4.83
C THR A 6 9.38 13.27 -4.77
N VAL A 7 9.94 13.60 -5.93
CA VAL A 7 11.21 14.36 -6.06
C VAL A 7 11.01 15.87 -6.14
N HIS A 8 9.77 16.34 -6.23
CA HIS A 8 9.46 17.76 -6.35
C HIS A 8 9.25 18.40 -4.98
N GLN A 9 10.01 19.46 -4.68
CA GLN A 9 9.95 20.15 -3.39
C GLN A 9 8.56 20.73 -3.10
N GLU A 10 7.87 21.25 -4.11
CA GLU A 10 6.52 21.81 -3.96
C GLU A 10 5.52 20.74 -3.53
N THR A 11 5.43 19.63 -4.26
CA THR A 11 4.58 18.48 -3.91
C THR A 11 4.96 17.91 -2.54
N TYR A 12 6.26 17.82 -2.23
CA TYR A 12 6.72 17.33 -0.93
C TYR A 12 6.25 18.21 0.23
N ASN A 13 6.30 19.54 0.07
CA ASN A 13 5.86 20.51 1.07
C ASN A 13 4.35 20.45 1.33
N GLN A 14 3.54 20.00 0.36
CA GLN A 14 2.11 19.78 0.57
C GLN A 14 1.87 18.57 1.49
N LEU A 15 2.68 17.52 1.33
CA LEU A 15 2.52 16.23 2.00
C LEU A 15 3.23 16.15 3.37
N HIS A 16 4.29 16.93 3.57
CA HIS A 16 5.16 16.85 4.75
C HIS A 16 5.31 18.19 5.48
N ARG A 17 5.46 18.12 6.80
CA ARG A 17 5.66 19.31 7.65
C ARG A 17 7.09 19.85 7.65
N ASP A 18 8.09 18.99 7.44
CA ASP A 18 9.49 19.39 7.39
C ASP A 18 9.96 19.51 5.93
N PRO A 19 10.10 20.71 5.36
CA PRO A 19 10.51 20.89 3.97
C PRO A 19 11.93 20.39 3.69
N LYS A 20 12.81 20.30 4.70
CA LYS A 20 14.18 19.80 4.53
C LYS A 20 14.23 18.27 4.38
N GLY A 21 13.16 17.58 4.79
CA GLY A 21 13.10 16.12 4.77
C GLY A 21 13.28 15.51 3.39
N LEU A 22 12.89 16.21 2.31
CA LEU A 22 13.08 15.72 0.94
C LEU A 22 14.56 15.48 0.63
N GLN A 23 15.40 16.50 0.86
CA GLN A 23 16.83 16.44 0.58
C GLN A 23 17.54 15.43 1.50
N GLN A 24 17.07 15.28 2.74
CA GLN A 24 17.58 14.26 3.66
C GLN A 24 17.28 12.84 3.15
N LYS A 25 16.07 12.58 2.63
CA LYS A 25 15.69 11.29 2.05
C LYS A 25 16.53 10.97 0.80
N ILE A 26 16.69 11.93 -0.10
CA ILE A 26 17.54 11.81 -1.30
C ILE A 26 19.00 11.56 -0.90
N ARG A 27 19.54 12.32 0.06
CA ARG A 27 20.91 12.12 0.55
C ARG A 27 21.07 10.75 1.22
N GLY A 28 20.09 10.32 2.00
CA GLY A 28 20.06 8.98 2.61
C GLY A 28 20.13 7.87 1.57
N PHE A 29 19.42 8.03 0.44
CA PHE A 29 19.53 7.09 -0.69
C PHE A 29 20.94 7.05 -1.26
N LYS A 30 21.50 8.22 -1.59
CA LYS A 30 22.87 8.33 -2.16
C LYS A 30 23.92 7.75 -1.20
N ASN A 31 23.77 7.97 0.10
CA ASN A 31 24.67 7.40 1.11
C ASN A 31 24.65 5.86 1.10
N LEU A 32 23.51 5.21 0.85
CA LEU A 32 23.44 3.75 0.72
C LEU A 32 24.21 3.27 -0.52
N LEU A 33 24.07 3.97 -1.65
CA LEU A 33 24.82 3.67 -2.87
C LEU A 33 26.33 3.86 -2.66
N GLU A 34 26.74 4.98 -2.05
CA GLU A 34 28.13 5.29 -1.70
C GLU A 34 28.71 4.22 -0.74
N ALA A 35 27.89 3.67 0.16
CA ALA A 35 28.27 2.57 1.06
C ALA A 35 28.30 1.18 0.38
N GLY A 36 28.03 1.08 -0.92
CA GLY A 36 28.11 -0.15 -1.70
C GLY A 36 26.85 -1.03 -1.66
N PHE A 37 25.71 -0.52 -1.19
CA PHE A 37 24.45 -1.26 -1.33
C PHE A 37 24.05 -1.32 -2.81
N ALA A 38 23.77 -2.54 -3.29
CA ALA A 38 23.26 -2.71 -4.64
C ALA A 38 21.90 -1.99 -4.79
N PRO A 39 21.71 -1.15 -5.82
CA PRO A 39 20.45 -0.45 -6.08
C PRO A 39 19.21 -1.37 -6.06
N SER A 40 19.36 -2.57 -6.62
CA SER A 40 18.30 -3.59 -6.68
C SER A 40 17.88 -4.13 -5.31
N ARG A 41 18.64 -3.88 -4.25
CA ARG A 41 18.32 -4.24 -2.85
C ARG A 41 17.76 -3.07 -2.05
N ILE A 42 17.71 -1.87 -2.62
CA ILE A 42 17.12 -0.71 -1.96
C ILE A 42 15.65 -0.63 -2.38
N PHE A 43 14.77 -0.87 -1.42
CA PHE A 43 13.33 -0.80 -1.60
C PHE A 43 12.87 0.67 -1.66
N GLY A 44 12.33 1.10 -2.80
CA GLY A 44 11.62 2.37 -2.93
C GLY A 44 10.16 2.23 -2.49
N CYS A 45 9.60 3.27 -1.89
CA CYS A 45 8.19 3.34 -1.53
C CYS A 45 7.62 4.71 -1.86
N ILE A 46 6.48 4.74 -2.54
CA ILE A 46 5.76 5.96 -2.92
C ILE A 46 4.32 5.82 -2.42
N CYS A 47 3.88 6.60 -1.43
CA CYS A 47 2.47 6.63 -1.11
C CYS A 47 1.70 7.36 -2.22
N LEU A 48 0.84 6.65 -2.94
CA LEU A 48 0.02 7.23 -3.99
C LEU A 48 -1.09 8.08 -3.35
N THR A 49 -0.75 9.33 -3.08
CA THR A 49 -1.68 10.44 -2.85
C THR A 49 -1.97 11.14 -4.17
N ARG A 50 -3.05 11.91 -4.27
CA ARG A 50 -3.33 12.72 -5.47
C ARG A 50 -2.18 13.68 -5.84
N PRO A 51 -1.60 14.46 -4.91
CA PRO A 51 -0.44 15.30 -5.25
C PRO A 51 0.79 14.51 -5.72
N ALA A 52 1.03 13.32 -5.16
CA ALA A 52 2.15 12.48 -5.57
C ALA A 52 1.90 11.84 -6.95
N VAL A 53 0.68 11.35 -7.21
CA VAL A 53 0.37 10.63 -8.45
C VAL A 53 0.41 11.56 -9.66
N GLU A 54 0.04 12.83 -9.52
CA GLU A 54 0.16 13.86 -10.58
C GLU A 54 1.59 14.01 -11.15
N ARG A 55 2.61 13.66 -10.36
CA ARG A 55 4.04 13.78 -10.69
C ARG A 55 4.77 12.44 -10.55
N ILE A 56 4.04 11.34 -10.77
CA ILE A 56 4.53 9.99 -10.49
C ILE A 56 5.63 9.58 -11.47
N GLU A 57 5.53 10.00 -12.73
CA GLU A 57 6.48 9.67 -13.78
C GLU A 57 7.88 10.16 -13.43
N GLU A 58 8.04 11.42 -13.03
CA GLU A 58 9.35 11.98 -12.65
C GLU A 58 9.94 11.29 -11.42
N THR A 59 9.07 10.90 -10.48
CA THR A 59 9.51 10.21 -9.26
C THR A 59 9.93 8.77 -9.56
N LEU A 60 9.21 8.07 -10.45
CA LEU A 60 9.57 6.73 -10.91
C LEU A 60 10.85 6.77 -11.78
N ASP A 61 11.01 7.76 -12.65
CA ASP A 61 12.21 7.95 -13.46
C ASP A 61 13.43 8.16 -12.56
N TRP A 62 13.30 8.99 -11.52
CA TRP A 62 14.36 9.17 -10.54
C TRP A 62 14.74 7.86 -9.84
N PHE A 63 13.77 7.07 -9.38
CA PHE A 63 14.05 5.78 -8.74
C PHE A 63 14.71 4.79 -9.71
N VAL A 64 14.18 4.64 -10.92
CA VAL A 64 14.57 3.58 -11.85
C VAL A 64 15.83 3.93 -12.62
N GLU A 65 15.91 5.16 -13.13
CA GLU A 65 16.96 5.60 -14.07
C GLU A 65 18.13 6.22 -13.34
N GLU A 66 17.87 7.14 -12.41
CA GLU A 66 18.96 7.80 -11.68
C GLU A 66 19.52 6.91 -10.57
N MET A 67 18.64 6.31 -9.76
CA MET A 67 19.04 5.53 -8.58
C MET A 67 19.21 4.04 -8.85
N GLY A 68 18.75 3.52 -10.00
CA GLY A 68 18.87 2.11 -10.37
C GLY A 68 17.98 1.14 -9.58
N VAL A 69 16.96 1.65 -8.88
CA VAL A 69 16.02 0.84 -8.09
C VAL A 69 15.17 -0.04 -9.01
N ARG A 70 14.92 -1.26 -8.52
CA ARG A 70 14.07 -2.25 -9.22
C ARG A 70 12.84 -2.67 -8.43
N PHE A 71 12.73 -2.25 -7.17
CA PHE A 71 11.61 -2.59 -6.30
C PHE A 71 10.99 -1.29 -5.78
N ILE A 72 9.80 -0.93 -6.27
CA ILE A 72 9.09 0.30 -5.90
C ILE A 72 7.65 0.00 -5.50
N ASP A 73 7.41 -0.15 -4.20
CA ASP A 73 6.04 -0.31 -3.69
C ASP A 73 5.28 1.01 -3.76
N MET A 74 4.03 0.98 -4.22
CA MET A 74 3.22 2.18 -4.44
C MET A 74 1.89 2.14 -3.66
N PRO A 75 1.90 2.00 -2.33
CA PRO A 75 0.67 1.83 -1.56
C PRO A 75 -0.31 2.98 -1.81
N THR A 76 -1.57 2.64 -2.03
CA THR A 76 -2.63 3.64 -2.26
C THR A 76 -2.98 4.35 -0.96
N PHE A 77 -2.96 5.69 -0.99
CA PHE A 77 -3.35 6.48 0.17
C PHE A 77 -4.82 6.23 0.54
N ARG A 78 -5.05 6.08 1.84
CA ARG A 78 -6.39 6.12 2.45
C ARG A 78 -6.30 6.84 3.80
N PRO A 79 -7.24 7.74 4.10
CA PRO A 79 -7.22 8.50 5.35
C PRO A 79 -7.56 7.57 6.52
N LEU A 80 -6.53 7.16 7.28
CA LEU A 80 -6.64 6.30 8.45
C LEU A 80 -6.03 6.95 9.69
N GLY A 81 -6.36 6.41 10.87
CA GLY A 81 -5.85 6.89 12.15
C GLY A 81 -6.14 8.39 12.33
N TYR A 82 -5.10 9.19 12.59
CA TYR A 82 -5.21 10.64 12.75
C TYR A 82 -5.78 11.38 11.53
N GLY A 83 -5.83 10.73 10.36
CA GLY A 83 -6.39 11.31 9.14
C GLY A 83 -7.89 11.03 8.91
N LYS A 84 -8.51 10.13 9.68
CA LYS A 84 -9.88 9.61 9.43
C LYS A 84 -10.95 10.71 9.32
N ASP A 85 -10.84 11.74 10.17
CA ASP A 85 -11.81 12.84 10.25
C ASP A 85 -11.36 14.12 9.52
N GLN A 86 -10.25 14.07 8.79
CA GLN A 86 -9.73 15.23 8.08
C GLN A 86 -10.27 15.28 6.65
N ALA A 87 -11.32 16.07 6.42
CA ALA A 87 -11.90 16.27 5.09
C ALA A 87 -10.86 16.64 4.02
N ARG A 88 -9.86 17.46 4.40
CA ARG A 88 -8.75 17.82 3.50
C ARG A 88 -7.95 16.62 2.99
N LEU A 89 -7.80 15.56 3.81
CA LEU A 89 -7.03 14.38 3.45
C LEU A 89 -7.84 13.42 2.57
N LYS A 90 -9.18 13.44 2.64
CA LYS A 90 -10.02 12.71 1.67
C LYS A 90 -9.76 13.19 0.24
N ALA A 91 -9.47 14.48 0.06
CA ALA A 91 -9.11 15.05 -1.24
C ALA A 91 -7.74 14.56 -1.77
N TRP A 92 -6.93 13.89 -0.95
CA TRP A 92 -5.64 13.31 -1.36
C TRP A 92 -5.77 11.86 -1.80
N GLU A 93 -6.95 11.25 -1.71
CA GLU A 93 -7.14 9.91 -2.25
C GLU A 93 -7.07 9.92 -3.78
N PRO A 94 -6.21 9.11 -4.40
CA PRO A 94 -6.19 9.01 -5.85
C PRO A 94 -7.45 8.29 -6.35
N SER A 95 -7.86 8.61 -7.58
CA SER A 95 -8.84 7.84 -8.33
C SER A 95 -8.24 6.49 -8.76
N ALA A 96 -9.09 5.55 -9.17
CA ALA A 96 -8.60 4.25 -9.59
C ALA A 96 -7.88 4.34 -10.96
N GLU A 97 -8.28 5.28 -11.84
CA GLU A 97 -7.57 5.60 -13.08
C GLU A 97 -6.18 6.22 -12.81
N GLU A 98 -6.05 7.09 -11.81
CA GLU A 98 -4.74 7.64 -11.40
C GLU A 98 -3.80 6.54 -10.89
N VAL A 99 -4.32 5.60 -10.08
CA VAL A 99 -3.57 4.45 -9.60
C VAL A 99 -3.18 3.52 -10.76
N GLN A 100 -4.09 3.29 -11.71
CA GLN A 100 -3.82 2.50 -12.91
C GLN A 100 -2.67 3.12 -13.71
N ARG A 101 -2.72 4.42 -14.00
CA ARG A 101 -1.66 5.13 -14.73
C ARG A 101 -0.29 4.96 -14.07
N ALA A 102 -0.22 5.12 -12.74
CA ALA A 102 1.02 4.91 -11.99
C ALA A 102 1.55 3.47 -12.14
N CYS A 103 0.66 2.47 -12.03
CA CYS A 103 1.03 1.06 -12.17
C CYS A 103 1.47 0.71 -13.60
N GLU A 104 0.81 1.25 -14.62
CA GLU A 104 1.17 1.09 -16.03
C GLU A 104 2.54 1.71 -16.32
N TYR A 105 2.81 2.92 -15.81
CA TYR A 105 4.12 3.57 -16.00
C TYR A 105 5.24 2.77 -15.32
N ARG A 106 5.02 2.29 -14.09
CA ARG A 106 5.98 1.41 -13.41
C ARG A 106 6.22 0.11 -14.18
N ALA A 107 5.16 -0.52 -14.67
CA ALA A 107 5.26 -1.76 -15.46
C ALA A 107 6.00 -1.53 -16.79
N LYS A 108 5.81 -0.37 -17.43
CA LYS A 108 6.58 0.03 -18.63
C LYS A 108 8.08 0.09 -18.35
N LYS A 109 8.49 0.52 -17.15
CA LYS A 109 9.90 0.68 -16.76
C LYS A 109 10.54 -0.60 -16.24
N LEU A 110 9.80 -1.41 -15.50
CA LEU A 110 10.36 -2.53 -14.72
C LEU A 110 9.86 -3.92 -15.19
N GLY A 111 8.80 -3.98 -16.00
CA GLY A 111 8.31 -5.20 -16.62
C GLY A 111 6.78 -5.31 -16.61
N PRO A 112 6.14 -5.81 -17.69
CA PRO A 112 4.69 -5.83 -17.84
C PRO A 112 3.97 -6.71 -16.83
N SER A 113 4.64 -7.73 -16.28
CA SER A 113 4.09 -8.62 -15.24
C SER A 113 3.70 -7.86 -13.97
N LEU A 114 4.33 -6.72 -13.68
CA LEU A 114 4.04 -5.91 -12.50
C LEU A 114 2.62 -5.34 -12.48
N LEU A 115 1.98 -5.21 -13.65
CA LEU A 115 0.60 -4.74 -13.73
C LEU A 115 -0.37 -5.68 -13.00
N ARG A 116 -0.06 -6.99 -12.98
CA ARG A 116 -0.86 -8.02 -12.28
C ARG A 116 -0.80 -7.90 -10.76
N PHE A 117 0.28 -7.34 -10.22
CA PHE A 117 0.47 -7.11 -8.78
C PHE A 117 -0.17 -5.80 -8.29
N GLY A 118 -0.68 -4.98 -9.21
CA GLY A 118 -1.30 -3.70 -8.89
C GLY A 118 -0.26 -2.71 -8.34
N PRO A 119 -0.54 -1.97 -7.26
CA PRO A 119 0.42 -1.07 -6.63
C PRO A 119 1.59 -1.77 -5.94
N MET A 120 1.53 -3.08 -5.73
CA MET A 120 2.57 -3.85 -5.02
C MET A 120 3.61 -4.41 -5.99
N GLU A 121 4.78 -4.75 -5.46
CA GLU A 121 5.90 -5.36 -6.20
C GLU A 121 6.04 -6.87 -5.94
N CYS A 122 5.15 -7.42 -5.11
CA CYS A 122 5.07 -8.83 -4.82
C CYS A 122 3.62 -9.32 -4.92
N SER A 123 3.46 -10.64 -5.01
CA SER A 123 2.14 -11.25 -4.91
C SER A 123 1.47 -10.84 -3.59
N LYS A 124 0.15 -10.59 -3.65
CA LYS A 124 -0.64 -10.32 -2.45
C LYS A 124 -0.70 -11.52 -1.50
N PHE A 125 -0.27 -12.72 -1.91
CA PHE A 125 -0.09 -13.86 -1.01
C PHE A 125 0.97 -13.62 0.07
N PHE A 126 1.86 -12.63 -0.11
CA PHE A 126 2.66 -12.10 1.00
C PHE A 126 1.79 -11.71 2.20
N CYS A 127 0.60 -11.13 1.98
CA CYS A 127 -0.32 -10.77 3.07
C CYS A 127 -0.89 -12.00 3.80
N GLN A 128 -0.80 -13.21 3.24
CA GLN A 128 -1.21 -14.45 3.90
C GLN A 128 -0.09 -15.10 4.72
N SER A 129 1.12 -14.55 4.69
CA SER A 129 2.28 -15.14 5.38
C SER A 129 2.67 -14.41 6.67
N TYR A 130 1.94 -13.35 7.05
CA TYR A 130 2.23 -12.60 8.28
C TYR A 130 0.94 -12.06 8.91
N PHE A 131 1.08 -11.67 10.18
CA PHE A 131 0.13 -10.87 10.94
C PHE A 131 0.96 -9.87 11.77
N LEU A 132 0.32 -8.96 12.48
CA LEU A 132 0.98 -7.93 13.28
C LEU A 132 0.62 -8.07 14.76
N ILE A 133 1.60 -7.85 15.63
CA ILE A 133 1.38 -7.60 17.06
C ILE A 133 1.85 -6.16 17.31
N THR A 134 0.98 -5.31 17.84
CA THR A 134 1.34 -3.93 18.18
C THR A 134 2.19 -3.88 19.44
N SER A 135 2.81 -2.72 19.73
CA SER A 135 3.52 -2.48 20.99
C SER A 135 2.64 -2.61 22.24
N GLU A 136 1.32 -2.50 22.07
CA GLU A 136 0.31 -2.64 23.12
C GLU A 136 -0.19 -4.10 23.24
N GLY A 137 0.37 -5.02 22.46
CA GLY A 137 0.04 -6.43 22.48
C GLY A 137 -1.15 -6.83 21.60
N ASN A 138 -1.79 -5.90 20.89
CA ASN A 138 -2.95 -6.19 20.04
C ASN A 138 -2.53 -7.01 18.81
N VAL A 139 -3.22 -8.12 18.56
CA VAL A 139 -3.01 -8.96 17.38
C VAL A 139 -3.93 -8.54 16.25
N LEU A 140 -3.35 -8.18 15.10
CA LEU A 140 -4.04 -7.68 13.90
C LEU A 140 -3.68 -8.55 12.69
N CYS A 141 -4.59 -8.70 11.73
CA CYS A 141 -4.28 -9.33 10.44
C CYS A 141 -3.38 -8.45 9.55
N CYS A 142 -3.45 -7.13 9.73
CA CYS A 142 -2.67 -6.18 8.95
C CYS A 142 -2.56 -4.85 9.71
N GLY A 143 -1.37 -4.24 9.77
CA GLY A 143 -1.18 -2.91 10.41
C GLY A 143 -1.96 -1.77 9.74
N ASN A 144 -2.47 -2.06 8.54
CA ASN A 144 -3.30 -1.18 7.74
C ASN A 144 -4.81 -1.30 8.08
N ILE A 145 -5.16 -2.14 9.07
CA ILE A 145 -6.52 -2.37 9.59
C ILE A 145 -6.48 -2.30 11.13
N PRO A 146 -6.21 -1.13 11.72
CA PRO A 146 -6.01 -1.00 13.17
C PRO A 146 -7.29 -1.30 13.97
N ASP A 147 -8.47 -1.08 13.37
CA ASP A 147 -9.77 -1.26 14.02
C ASP A 147 -10.18 -2.75 14.16
N LEU A 148 -9.45 -3.69 13.55
CA LEU A 148 -9.76 -5.12 13.58
C LEU A 148 -8.79 -5.91 14.46
N VAL A 149 -9.07 -5.91 15.77
CA VAL A 149 -8.29 -6.60 16.81
C VAL A 149 -8.82 -8.02 17.05
N PHE A 150 -7.93 -9.01 17.06
CA PHE A 150 -8.27 -10.44 17.23
C PHE A 150 -7.98 -11.00 18.62
N GLY A 151 -7.27 -10.23 19.44
CA GLY A 151 -6.86 -10.59 20.80
C GLY A 151 -5.71 -9.71 21.28
N ASN A 152 -5.32 -9.85 22.54
CA ASN A 152 -4.18 -9.15 23.12
C ASN A 152 -3.26 -10.13 23.86
N VAL A 153 -1.99 -10.20 23.46
CA VAL A 153 -1.02 -11.17 24.01
C VAL A 153 -0.64 -10.93 25.47
N PHE A 154 -0.99 -9.77 26.03
CA PHE A 154 -0.83 -9.49 27.46
C PHE A 154 -2.02 -9.96 28.30
N GLN A 155 -3.13 -10.38 27.67
CA GLN A 155 -4.35 -10.85 28.34
C GLN A 155 -4.60 -12.35 28.16
N GLU A 156 -4.26 -12.90 27.00
CA GLU A 156 -4.48 -14.30 26.64
C GLU A 156 -3.28 -14.87 25.87
N GLY A 157 -3.15 -16.19 25.81
CA GLY A 157 -2.02 -16.85 25.15
C GLY A 157 -2.03 -16.61 23.63
N PHE A 158 -0.89 -16.19 23.05
CA PHE A 158 -0.77 -15.95 21.61
C PHE A 158 -1.26 -17.13 20.77
N ARG A 159 -0.94 -18.37 21.19
CA ARG A 159 -1.36 -19.58 20.48
C ARG A 159 -2.89 -19.69 20.37
N GLU A 160 -3.60 -19.38 21.45
CA GLU A 160 -5.07 -19.45 21.49
C GLU A 160 -5.69 -18.38 20.59
N ILE A 161 -5.14 -17.15 20.62
CA ILE A 161 -5.53 -16.07 19.70
C ILE A 161 -5.36 -16.51 18.25
N PHE A 162 -4.18 -17.06 17.93
CA PHE A 162 -3.83 -17.45 16.58
C PHE A 162 -4.69 -18.61 16.08
N GLU A 163 -4.81 -19.70 16.83
CA GLU A 163 -5.59 -20.87 16.40
C GLU A 163 -7.07 -20.54 16.19
N ARG A 164 -7.66 -19.72 17.07
CA ARG A 164 -9.05 -19.27 16.95
C ARG A 164 -9.31 -18.35 15.75
N ASN A 165 -8.30 -17.58 15.33
CA ASN A 165 -8.46 -16.53 14.32
C ASN A 165 -7.61 -16.75 13.05
N ARG A 166 -6.99 -17.93 12.89
CA ARG A 166 -5.97 -18.22 11.87
C ARG A 166 -6.40 -17.79 10.47
N ASP A 167 -7.60 -18.16 10.06
CA ASP A 167 -8.09 -17.87 8.70
C ASP A 167 -8.28 -16.38 8.48
N ARG A 168 -8.72 -15.64 9.50
CA ARG A 168 -8.91 -14.18 9.41
C ARG A 168 -7.58 -13.43 9.51
N LEU A 169 -6.64 -13.93 10.30
CA LEU A 169 -5.29 -13.36 10.45
C LEU A 169 -4.46 -13.52 9.18
N LEU A 170 -4.58 -14.67 8.50
CA LEU A 170 -3.80 -15.01 7.31
C LEU A 170 -4.60 -14.87 6.00
N PHE A 171 -5.78 -14.25 6.04
CA PHE A 171 -6.68 -14.11 4.90
C PHE A 171 -6.95 -15.43 4.12
N SER A 172 -7.04 -16.55 4.85
CA SER A 172 -7.34 -17.88 4.33
C SER A 172 -8.87 -18.11 4.34
N PHE A 173 -9.58 -17.29 3.57
CA PHE A 173 -11.03 -17.35 3.41
C PHE A 173 -11.43 -17.00 1.98
N GLU A 174 -12.67 -17.30 1.61
CA GLU A 174 -13.20 -16.95 0.29
C GLU A 174 -13.34 -15.44 0.13
N ILE A 175 -12.86 -14.92 -1.00
CA ILE A 175 -12.98 -13.52 -1.39
C ILE A 175 -14.26 -13.34 -2.20
N LYS A 176 -15.06 -12.34 -1.84
CA LYS A 176 -16.35 -12.04 -2.48
C LYS A 176 -16.20 -11.06 -3.63
N GLY A 177 -17.20 -11.08 -4.52
CA GLY A 177 -17.32 -10.13 -5.63
C GLY A 177 -16.26 -10.34 -6.70
N LYS A 178 -15.94 -9.29 -7.45
CA LYS A 178 -15.03 -9.35 -8.60
C LYS A 178 -13.62 -9.83 -8.26
N CYS A 179 -13.11 -9.52 -7.06
CA CYS A 179 -11.83 -10.07 -6.59
C CYS A 179 -11.87 -11.59 -6.36
N GLY A 180 -13.04 -12.21 -6.15
CA GLY A 180 -13.17 -13.66 -5.97
C GLY A 180 -12.98 -14.47 -7.26
N SER A 181 -13.19 -13.85 -8.42
CA SER A 181 -13.15 -14.49 -9.73
C SER A 181 -12.30 -13.72 -10.76
N CYS A 182 -11.33 -12.91 -10.30
CA CYS A 182 -10.49 -12.10 -11.16
C CYS A 182 -9.42 -12.98 -11.86
N GLU A 183 -9.06 -12.61 -13.08
CA GLU A 183 -8.01 -13.27 -13.88
C GLU A 183 -6.61 -13.22 -13.23
N ASN A 184 -6.40 -12.32 -12.26
CA ASN A 184 -5.13 -12.17 -11.54
C ASN A 184 -5.12 -12.90 -10.18
N ASN A 185 -6.09 -13.78 -9.91
CA ASN A 185 -6.24 -14.47 -8.61
C ASN A 185 -5.11 -15.45 -8.26
N ASP A 186 -4.31 -15.86 -9.24
CA ASP A 186 -3.07 -16.61 -9.05
C ASP A 186 -1.95 -15.78 -8.40
N VAL A 187 -2.10 -14.45 -8.29
CA VAL A 187 -1.10 -13.57 -7.66
C VAL A 187 -1.69 -12.45 -6.78
N CYS A 188 -2.97 -12.14 -6.91
CA CYS A 188 -3.60 -10.97 -6.33
C CYS A 188 -5.02 -11.31 -5.87
N PHE A 189 -5.44 -10.82 -4.70
CA PHE A 189 -6.82 -10.95 -4.24
C PHE A 189 -7.39 -9.61 -3.76
N GLY A 190 -6.84 -8.48 -4.22
CA GLY A 190 -7.21 -7.12 -3.76
C GLY A 190 -6.73 -6.78 -2.34
N CYS A 191 -6.64 -5.48 -2.03
CA CYS A 191 -6.24 -5.01 -0.70
C CYS A 191 -7.37 -5.20 0.33
N ARG A 192 -7.15 -6.10 1.29
CA ARG A 192 -8.13 -6.37 2.37
C ARG A 192 -8.32 -5.15 3.29
N ALA A 193 -7.31 -4.28 3.39
CA ALA A 193 -7.43 -3.04 4.14
C ALA A 193 -8.35 -2.03 3.46
N ASN A 194 -8.33 -1.93 2.14
CA ASN A 194 -9.29 -1.11 1.40
C ASN A 194 -10.70 -1.71 1.49
N ALA A 195 -10.83 -3.03 1.29
CA ALA A 195 -12.11 -3.73 1.41
C ALA A 195 -12.77 -3.46 2.78
N PHE A 196 -12.01 -3.61 3.87
CA PHE A 196 -12.54 -3.32 5.21
C PHE A 196 -12.84 -1.84 5.44
N TYR A 197 -11.92 -0.95 5.05
CA TYR A 197 -12.08 0.49 5.30
C TYR A 197 -13.31 1.07 4.60
N TYR A 198 -13.52 0.72 3.32
CA TYR A 198 -14.61 1.28 2.53
C TYR A 198 -15.89 0.47 2.58
N ALA A 199 -15.84 -0.86 2.75
CA ALA A 199 -17.04 -1.71 2.72
C ALA A 199 -17.38 -2.37 4.07
N GLY A 200 -16.54 -2.22 5.10
CA GLY A 200 -16.73 -2.86 6.40
C GLY A 200 -16.52 -4.37 6.42
N ASP A 201 -16.11 -4.98 5.30
CA ASP A 201 -15.93 -6.42 5.15
C ASP A 201 -14.55 -6.74 4.55
N ILE A 202 -13.70 -7.43 5.32
CA ILE A 202 -12.39 -7.91 4.86
C ILE A 202 -12.49 -8.90 3.69
N GLN A 203 -13.66 -9.49 3.43
CA GLN A 203 -13.89 -10.41 2.30
C GLN A 203 -14.38 -9.69 1.04
N ALA A 204 -14.79 -8.43 1.12
CA ALA A 204 -15.31 -7.68 -0.03
C ALA A 204 -14.24 -7.44 -1.12
N SER A 205 -14.68 -7.05 -2.31
CA SER A 205 -13.77 -6.60 -3.37
C SER A 205 -13.07 -5.29 -2.97
N ASP A 206 -11.85 -5.09 -3.44
CA ASP A 206 -11.07 -3.85 -3.19
C ASP A 206 -11.62 -2.70 -4.06
N PRO A 207 -12.31 -1.70 -3.49
CA PRO A 207 -12.95 -0.65 -4.28
C PRO A 207 -11.97 0.36 -4.88
N LYS A 208 -10.68 0.30 -4.53
CA LYS A 208 -9.63 1.18 -5.10
C LYS A 208 -8.89 0.51 -6.26
N CYS A 209 -9.24 -0.73 -6.62
CA CYS A 209 -8.70 -1.38 -7.80
C CYS A 209 -9.44 -0.87 -9.05
N TRP A 210 -8.70 -0.44 -10.08
CA TRP A 210 -9.26 -0.01 -11.38
C TRP A 210 -10.07 -1.10 -12.08
N MET A 211 -9.75 -2.37 -11.83
CA MET A 211 -10.57 -3.46 -12.33
C MET A 211 -11.93 -3.53 -11.64
N ASN A 212 -12.17 -2.88 -10.51
CA ASN A 212 -13.48 -2.91 -9.82
C ASN A 212 -14.35 -1.68 -10.11
N GLU A 213 -13.94 -0.80 -11.02
CA GLU A 213 -14.74 0.37 -11.44
C GLU A 213 -16.13 -0.06 -11.95
N GLY A 214 -17.16 0.67 -11.51
CA GLY A 214 -18.57 0.37 -11.80
C GLY A 214 -19.31 -0.51 -10.76
N THR A 215 -18.63 -1.01 -9.71
CA THR A 215 -19.29 -1.75 -8.60
C THR A 215 -19.49 -0.94 -7.32
N THR A 216 -19.40 0.39 -7.39
CA THR A 216 -19.87 1.26 -6.30
C THR A 216 -21.40 1.26 -6.27
N GLY A 217 -21.96 0.27 -5.58
CA GLY A 217 -23.32 0.36 -5.05
C GLY A 217 -23.40 1.48 -4.02
N GLY A 218 -23.66 2.70 -4.50
CA GLY A 218 -24.16 3.84 -3.73
C GLY A 218 -23.19 4.47 -2.70
N PRO A 219 -23.47 5.72 -2.29
CA PRO A 219 -22.77 6.34 -1.17
C PRO A 219 -23.11 5.57 0.12
N LEU A 220 -22.08 5.13 0.83
CA LEU A 220 -22.23 4.63 2.19
C LEU A 220 -22.46 5.84 3.11
N ARG A 221 -23.62 5.82 3.79
CA ARG A 221 -24.08 6.80 4.77
C ARG A 221 -23.13 6.89 5.97
#